data_AF-A0A0S8FB18-F1
#
_entry.id   AF-A0A0S8FB18-F1
#
_cell.length_a   1.000
_cell.length_b   1.000
_cell.length_c   1.000
_cell.angle_alpha   90.00
_cell.angle_beta   90.00
_cell.angle_gamma   90.00
#
_symmetry.space_group_name_H-M   'P 1'
#
loop_
_entity.id
_entity.type
_entity.pdbx_description
1 polymer ?
#
loop_
_entity_poly.entity_id
_entity_poly.type
_entity_poly.pdbx_seq_one_letter_code
_entity_poly.pdbx_strand_id
1 'polypeptide(L)'
;MNPQMSGTDPAKTVTTARVLHGAVMAGIVILFAVFLYLRTQGGSEMRADTGRVLRILGYASLVIPVLGSGVARGRIPPRRRGEDLAEWWASNLSGAVVVWGLAEAGGLAAMVLGWLTGDTNLLALGAAVALALLFVNRPSRLQSET
;
A
#
# COMPACT_ATOMS: atom_id res chain seq x y z
N MET A 1 19.60 -19.09 -34.81
CA MET A 1 20.08 -19.26 -33.42
C MET A 1 19.44 -18.14 -32.61
N ASN A 2 18.23 -18.36 -32.10
CA ASN A 2 17.47 -17.33 -31.40
C ASN A 2 18.03 -17.18 -29.98
N PRO A 3 18.40 -15.97 -29.54
CA PRO A 3 18.76 -15.75 -28.16
C PRO A 3 17.54 -16.08 -27.31
N GLN A 4 17.68 -17.05 -26.41
CA GLN A 4 16.72 -17.28 -25.33
C GLN A 4 16.64 -15.96 -24.57
N MET A 5 15.58 -15.18 -24.81
CA MET A 5 15.22 -14.08 -23.94
C MET A 5 15.16 -14.66 -22.54
N SER A 6 16.01 -14.16 -21.66
CA SER A 6 16.12 -14.57 -20.27
C SER A 6 14.78 -14.36 -19.59
N GLY A 7 13.90 -15.37 -19.69
CA GLY A 7 12.69 -15.44 -18.89
C GLY A 7 13.14 -15.28 -17.45
N THR A 8 12.60 -14.28 -16.77
CA THR A 8 12.82 -14.08 -15.34
C THR A 8 12.62 -15.43 -14.66
N ASP A 9 13.69 -15.96 -14.07
CA ASP A 9 13.68 -17.24 -13.38
C ASP A 9 12.43 -17.29 -12.48
N PRO A 10 11.52 -18.24 -12.71
CA PRO A 10 10.24 -18.28 -12.02
C PRO A 10 10.42 -18.21 -10.49
N ALA A 11 11.43 -18.88 -9.92
CA ALA A 11 11.69 -18.82 -8.48
C ALA A 11 12.00 -17.39 -7.98
N LYS A 12 12.54 -16.52 -8.84
CA LYS A 12 12.85 -15.13 -8.52
C LYS A 12 11.60 -14.26 -8.46
N THR A 13 10.56 -14.51 -9.25
CA THR A 13 9.36 -13.64 -9.28
C THR A 13 8.60 -13.68 -7.96
N VAL A 14 8.50 -14.85 -7.32
CA VAL A 14 7.89 -15.01 -5.98
C VAL A 14 8.67 -14.24 -4.92
N THR A 15 9.99 -14.31 -4.99
CA THR A 15 10.87 -13.59 -4.06
C THR A 15 10.74 -12.09 -4.25
N THR A 16 10.75 -11.62 -5.50
CA THR A 16 10.52 -10.21 -5.87
C THR A 16 9.20 -9.69 -5.31
N ALA A 17 8.11 -10.44 -5.44
CA ALA A 17 6.80 -10.06 -4.91
C ALA A 17 6.84 -9.83 -3.38
N ARG A 18 7.49 -10.74 -2.63
CA ARG A 18 7.64 -10.63 -1.17
C ARG A 18 8.52 -9.46 -0.76
N VAL A 19 9.63 -9.24 -1.48
CA VAL A 19 10.55 -8.13 -1.21
C VAL A 19 9.87 -6.79 -1.48
N LEU A 20 9.16 -6.66 -2.61
CA LEU A 20 8.42 -5.44 -2.95
C LEU A 20 7.35 -5.13 -1.90
N HIS A 21 6.53 -6.12 -1.55
CA HIS A 21 5.49 -5.94 -0.51
C HIS A 21 6.09 -5.57 0.85
N GLY A 22 7.17 -6.26 1.26
CA GLY A 22 7.88 -5.95 2.50
C GLY A 22 8.49 -4.55 2.51
N ALA A 23 9.06 -4.09 1.39
CA ALA A 23 9.61 -2.75 1.25
C ALA A 23 8.52 -1.67 1.38
N VAL A 24 7.34 -1.89 0.77
CA VAL A 24 6.19 -0.98 0.90
C VAL A 24 5.69 -0.92 2.35
N MET A 25 5.54 -2.06 3.02
CA MET A 25 5.18 -2.10 4.45
C MET A 25 6.19 -1.36 5.32
N ALA A 26 7.48 -1.60 5.12
CA ALA A 26 8.54 -0.93 5.86
C ALA A 26 8.53 0.60 5.61
N GLY A 27 8.30 1.02 4.36
CA GLY A 27 8.16 2.42 3.99
C GLY A 27 7.07 3.14 4.78
N ILE A 28 5.90 2.53 4.94
CA ILE A 28 4.80 3.09 5.75
C ILE A 28 5.19 3.23 7.22
N VAL A 29 5.84 2.23 7.80
CA VAL A 29 6.30 2.27 9.20
C VAL A 29 7.34 3.39 9.39
N ILE A 30 8.31 3.50 8.48
CA ILE A 30 9.36 4.52 8.53
C ILE A 30 8.74 5.91 8.38
N LEU A 31 7.85 6.13 7.41
CA LEU A 31 7.21 7.43 7.20
C LEU A 31 6.36 7.84 8.41
N PHE A 32 5.65 6.88 9.01
CA PHE A 32 4.89 7.14 10.23
C PHE A 32 5.81 7.56 11.39
N ALA A 33 6.91 6.85 11.60
CA ALA A 33 7.90 7.19 12.60
C ALA A 33 8.53 8.58 12.35
N VAL A 34 8.84 8.90 11.09
CA VAL A 34 9.37 10.21 10.69
C VAL A 34 8.37 11.33 10.98
N PHE A 35 7.09 11.18 10.62
CA PHE A 35 6.10 12.22 10.92
C PHE A 35 5.84 12.39 12.42
N LEU A 36 5.87 11.29 13.19
CA LEU A 36 5.81 11.38 14.65
C LEU A 36 7.03 12.13 15.21
N TYR A 37 8.23 11.79 14.76
CA TYR A 37 9.45 12.46 15.17
C TYR A 37 9.41 13.96 14.84
N LEU A 38 9.10 14.33 13.59
CA LEU A 38 9.01 15.73 13.16
C LEU A 38 8.00 16.53 13.99
N ARG A 39 6.90 15.88 14.39
CA ARG A 39 5.90 16.50 15.25
C ARG A 39 6.42 16.82 16.66
N THR A 40 7.36 16.04 17.18
CA THR A 40 8.03 16.39 18.46
C THR A 40 8.93 17.62 18.35
N GLN A 41 9.35 17.99 17.14
CA GLN A 41 10.25 19.12 16.90
C GLN A 41 9.51 20.46 16.71
N GLY A 42 8.18 20.43 16.59
CA GLY A 42 7.34 21.63 16.44
C GLY A 42 6.08 21.36 15.62
N GLY A 43 5.01 22.10 15.91
CA GLY A 43 3.75 22.02 15.19
C GLY A 43 3.72 22.95 13.97
N SER A 44 3.01 22.54 12.91
CA SER A 44 2.64 23.46 11.85
C SER A 44 1.55 24.41 12.36
N GLU A 45 1.83 25.72 12.43
CA GLU A 45 0.79 26.72 12.66
C GLU A 45 0.00 26.92 11.37
N MET A 46 -1.16 26.28 11.30
CA MET A 46 -2.06 26.40 10.16
C MET A 46 -3.33 27.14 10.54
N ARG A 47 -3.80 28.02 9.66
CA ARG A 47 -5.06 28.76 9.85
C ARG A 47 -6.21 27.79 10.08
N ALA A 48 -7.05 28.10 11.07
CA ALA A 48 -8.11 27.20 11.56
C ALA A 48 -9.04 26.68 10.44
N ASP A 49 -9.46 27.56 9.52
CA ASP A 49 -10.35 27.19 8.41
C ASP A 49 -9.68 26.22 7.43
N THR A 50 -8.43 26.50 7.05
CA THR A 50 -7.63 25.62 6.18
C THR A 50 -7.40 24.27 6.84
N GLY A 51 -7.09 24.26 8.14
CA GLY A 51 -6.88 23.03 8.89
C GLY A 51 -8.13 22.15 8.95
N ARG A 52 -9.32 22.74 9.06
CA ARG A 52 -10.59 21.99 9.02
C ARG A 52 -10.80 21.30 7.67
N VAL A 53 -10.62 22.03 6.57
CA VAL A 53 -10.79 21.47 5.22
C VAL A 53 -9.81 20.32 4.97
N LEU A 54 -8.53 20.50 5.32
CA LEU A 54 -7.53 19.45 5.14
C LEU A 54 -7.79 18.21 5.98
N ARG A 55 -8.31 18.34 7.21
CA ARG A 55 -8.74 17.18 8.00
C ARG A 55 -9.87 16.42 7.32
N ILE A 56 -10.90 17.12 6.84
CA ILE A 56 -12.02 16.49 6.13
C ILE A 56 -11.51 15.73 4.91
N LEU A 57 -10.65 16.36 4.10
CA LEU A 57 -10.04 15.71 2.95
C LEU A 57 -9.19 14.50 3.34
N GLY A 58 -8.48 14.55 4.46
CA GLY A 58 -7.67 13.43 4.95
C GLY A 58 -8.50 12.25 5.45
N TYR A 59 -9.61 12.49 6.14
CA TYR A 59 -10.53 11.40 6.49
C TYR A 59 -11.21 10.84 5.23
N ALA A 60 -11.62 11.70 4.28
CA ALA A 60 -12.21 11.26 3.03
C ALA A 60 -11.23 10.43 2.18
N SER A 61 -9.92 10.75 2.21
CA SER A 61 -8.91 10.02 1.45
C SER A 61 -8.72 8.57 1.93
N LEU A 62 -9.18 8.21 3.14
CA LEU A 62 -9.12 6.84 3.64
C LEU A 62 -10.12 5.90 2.96
N VAL A 63 -11.16 6.43 2.31
CA VAL A 63 -12.17 5.63 1.59
C VAL A 63 -11.63 5.12 0.26
N ILE A 64 -10.87 5.97 -0.44
CA ILE A 64 -10.27 5.69 -1.76
C ILE A 64 -9.42 4.41 -1.77
N PRO A 65 -8.47 4.16 -0.84
CA PRO A 65 -7.61 2.98 -0.87
C PRO A 65 -8.40 1.71 -0.59
N VAL A 66 -9.44 1.75 0.25
CA VAL A 66 -10.29 0.58 0.53
C VAL A 66 -11.04 0.15 -0.74
N LEU A 67 -11.72 1.10 -1.40
CA LEU A 67 -12.46 0.81 -2.63
C LEU A 67 -11.52 0.48 -3.79
N GLY A 68 -10.48 1.28 -3.98
CA GLY A 68 -9.52 1.15 -5.07
C GLY A 68 -8.75 -0.16 -5.00
N SER A 69 -8.20 -0.52 -3.84
CA SER A 69 -7.48 -1.79 -3.68
C SER A 69 -8.42 -3.00 -3.78
N GLY A 70 -9.65 -2.91 -3.28
CA GLY A 70 -10.66 -3.95 -3.43
C GLY A 70 -11.04 -4.22 -4.88
N VAL A 71 -11.35 -3.17 -5.64
CA VAL A 71 -11.67 -3.26 -7.07
C VAL A 71 -10.48 -3.77 -7.88
N ALA A 72 -9.27 -3.25 -7.63
CA ALA A 72 -8.07 -3.71 -8.31
C ALA A 72 -7.75 -5.18 -7.99
N ARG A 73 -7.92 -5.59 -6.73
CA ARG A 73 -7.74 -6.98 -6.31
C ARG A 73 -8.71 -7.92 -6.99
N GLY A 74 -9.98 -7.53 -7.13
CA GLY A 74 -10.99 -8.34 -7.81
C GLY A 74 -10.69 -8.63 -9.28
N ARG A 75 -9.74 -7.90 -9.90
CA ARG A 75 -9.27 -8.14 -11.27
C ARG A 75 -8.12 -9.15 -11.36
N ILE A 76 -7.50 -9.51 -10.23
CA ILE A 76 -6.43 -10.50 -10.21
C ILE A 76 -7.07 -11.89 -10.06
N PRO A 77 -6.98 -12.77 -11.06
CA PRO A 77 -7.55 -14.10 -10.96
C PRO A 77 -6.85 -14.92 -9.86
N PRO A 78 -7.61 -15.67 -9.04
CA PRO A 78 -7.00 -16.56 -8.05
C PRO A 78 -6.17 -17.64 -8.77
N ARG A 79 -5.09 -18.08 -8.11
CA ARG A 79 -4.24 -19.14 -8.66
C ARG A 79 -5.00 -20.45 -8.72
N ARG A 80 -5.03 -21.09 -9.88
CA ARG A 80 -5.74 -22.37 -10.07
C ARG A 80 -4.97 -23.51 -9.41
N ARG A 81 -5.70 -24.56 -9.01
CA ARG A 81 -5.09 -25.76 -8.45
C ARG A 81 -4.18 -26.43 -9.49
N GLY A 82 -2.91 -26.61 -9.16
CA GLY A 82 -1.90 -27.20 -10.05
C GLY A 82 -1.14 -26.20 -10.93
N GLU A 83 -1.53 -24.92 -10.92
CA GLU A 83 -0.79 -23.86 -11.61
C GLU A 83 0.53 -23.57 -10.89
N ASP A 84 1.61 -23.44 -11.67
CA ASP A 84 2.91 -23.07 -11.13
C ASP A 84 2.85 -21.68 -10.48
N LEU A 85 3.38 -21.59 -9.26
CA LEU A 85 3.27 -20.36 -8.46
C LEU A 85 4.02 -19.21 -9.12
N ALA A 86 5.15 -19.51 -9.72
CA ALA A 86 6.02 -18.50 -10.26
C ALA A 86 5.56 -17.97 -11.61
N GLU A 87 4.99 -18.85 -12.44
CA GLU A 87 4.27 -18.46 -13.66
C GLU A 87 3.08 -17.55 -13.35
N TRP A 88 2.29 -17.87 -12.32
CA TRP A 88 1.20 -17.01 -11.86
C TRP A 88 1.70 -15.63 -11.43
N TRP A 89 2.78 -15.56 -10.65
CA TRP A 89 3.37 -14.28 -10.24
C TRP A 89 3.94 -13.50 -11.42
N ALA A 90 4.59 -14.16 -12.38
CA ALA A 90 5.11 -13.48 -13.58
C ALA A 90 4.00 -12.75 -14.35
N SER A 91 2.78 -13.32 -14.37
CA SER A 91 1.63 -12.75 -15.07
C SER A 91 0.86 -11.70 -14.24
N ASN A 92 0.89 -11.80 -12.91
CA ASN A 92 0.02 -11.00 -12.02
C ASN A 92 0.77 -9.98 -11.13
N LEU A 93 2.11 -9.97 -11.14
CA LEU A 93 2.91 -9.10 -10.27
C LEU A 93 2.59 -7.61 -10.48
N SER A 94 2.43 -7.17 -11.72
CA SER A 94 2.10 -5.77 -12.03
C SER A 94 0.75 -5.37 -11.41
N GLY A 95 -0.26 -6.24 -11.53
CA GLY A 95 -1.57 -6.06 -10.88
C GLY A 95 -1.45 -6.00 -9.35
N ALA A 96 -0.65 -6.88 -8.76
CA ALA A 96 -0.40 -6.88 -7.32
C ALA A 96 0.26 -5.58 -6.84
N VAL A 97 1.24 -5.06 -7.59
CA VAL A 97 1.87 -3.76 -7.30
C VAL A 97 0.85 -2.62 -7.35
N VAL A 98 -0.08 -2.62 -8.31
CA VAL A 98 -1.18 -1.64 -8.35
C VAL A 98 -2.07 -1.76 -7.11
N VAL A 99 -2.42 -2.97 -6.69
CA VAL A 99 -3.20 -3.20 -5.45
C VAL A 99 -2.47 -2.65 -4.24
N TRP A 100 -1.16 -2.89 -4.10
CA TRP A 100 -0.36 -2.41 -2.99
C TRP A 100 -0.21 -0.89 -3.00
N GLY A 101 0.06 -0.28 -4.16
CA GLY A 101 0.14 1.17 -4.30
C GLY A 101 -1.19 1.86 -3.97
N LEU A 102 -2.32 1.29 -4.41
CA LEU A 102 -3.64 1.80 -4.04
C LEU A 102 -3.93 1.62 -2.55
N ALA A 103 -3.51 0.50 -1.95
CA ALA A 103 -3.69 0.25 -0.53
C ALA A 103 -2.97 1.27 0.36
N GLU A 104 -1.79 1.74 -0.04
CA GLU A 104 -1.04 2.74 0.74
C GLU A 104 -1.42 4.19 0.43
N ALA A 105 -1.83 4.52 -0.81
CA ALA A 105 -1.96 5.90 -1.27
C ALA A 105 -2.86 6.77 -0.38
N GLY A 106 -4.04 6.29 0.00
CA GLY A 106 -4.95 7.06 0.85
C GLY A 106 -4.50 7.14 2.31
N GLY A 107 -3.80 6.12 2.80
CA GLY A 107 -3.20 6.14 4.14
C GLY A 107 -2.04 7.12 4.22
N LEU A 108 -1.19 7.19 3.19
CA LEU A 108 -0.14 8.19 3.04
C LEU A 108 -0.69 9.61 2.97
N ALA A 109 -1.74 9.83 2.16
CA ALA A 109 -2.41 11.12 2.09
C ALA A 109 -2.96 11.55 3.46
N ALA A 110 -3.62 10.63 4.18
CA ALA A 110 -4.11 10.89 5.53
C ALA A 110 -2.98 11.16 6.53
N MET A 111 -1.85 10.43 6.45
CA MET A 111 -0.67 10.70 7.27
C MET A 111 -0.10 12.10 7.06
N VAL A 112 0.07 12.50 5.79
CA VAL A 112 0.56 13.84 5.43
C VAL A 112 -0.40 14.92 5.93
N LEU A 113 -1.71 14.76 5.69
CA LEU A 113 -2.72 15.72 6.12
C LEU A 113 -2.87 15.77 7.66
N GLY A 114 -2.76 14.63 8.33
CA GLY A 114 -2.74 14.55 9.80
C GLY A 114 -1.52 15.23 10.41
N TRP A 115 -0.35 15.07 9.78
CA TRP A 115 0.86 15.79 10.17
C TRP A 115 0.70 17.30 9.98
N LEU A 116 0.29 17.75 8.78
CA LEU A 116 0.08 19.16 8.47
C LEU A 116 -0.92 19.83 9.42
N THR A 117 -2.03 19.14 9.74
CA THR A 117 -3.13 19.70 10.55
C THR A 117 -2.94 19.55 12.05
N GLY A 118 -1.84 18.94 12.49
CA GLY A 118 -1.65 18.61 13.89
C GLY A 118 -2.70 17.63 14.41
N ASP A 119 -3.26 16.75 13.58
CA ASP A 119 -4.21 15.71 13.99
C ASP A 119 -3.48 14.36 14.10
N THR A 120 -3.12 13.97 15.33
CA THR A 120 -2.42 12.69 15.56
C THR A 120 -3.30 11.49 15.25
N ASN A 121 -4.62 11.63 15.44
CA ASN A 121 -5.56 10.53 15.20
C ASN A 121 -5.63 10.24 13.70
N LEU A 122 -5.75 11.27 12.88
CA LEU A 122 -5.74 11.13 11.42
C LEU A 122 -4.41 10.52 10.93
N LEU A 123 -3.29 10.96 11.50
CA LEU A 123 -1.97 10.43 11.18
C LEU A 123 -1.83 8.94 11.55
N ALA A 124 -2.25 8.55 12.76
CA ALA A 124 -2.24 7.16 13.21
C ALA A 124 -3.20 6.28 12.39
N LEU A 125 -4.39 6.80 12.08
CA LEU A 125 -5.39 6.10 11.29
C LEU A 125 -4.91 5.87 9.85
N GLY A 126 -4.24 6.85 9.23
CA GLY A 126 -3.63 6.70 7.92
C GLY A 126 -2.63 5.55 7.85
N ALA A 127 -1.71 5.49 8.82
CA ALA A 127 -0.76 4.38 8.92
C ALA A 127 -1.46 3.04 9.18
N ALA A 128 -2.41 3.00 10.12
CA ALA A 128 -3.14 1.79 10.47
C ALA A 128 -3.93 1.23 9.27
N VAL A 129 -4.62 2.08 8.52
CA VAL A 129 -5.39 1.67 7.32
C VAL A 129 -4.46 1.16 6.23
N ALA A 130 -3.36 1.87 5.91
CA ALA A 130 -2.39 1.41 4.92
C ALA A 130 -1.81 0.03 5.31
N LEU A 131 -1.37 -0.13 6.55
CA LEU A 131 -0.82 -1.40 7.04
C LEU A 131 -1.87 -2.53 7.04
N ALA A 132 -3.11 -2.24 7.45
CA ALA A 132 -4.19 -3.22 7.43
C ALA A 132 -4.50 -3.68 5.99
N LEU A 133 -4.60 -2.76 5.04
CA LEU A 133 -4.85 -3.09 3.63
C LEU A 133 -3.67 -3.86 3.03
N LEU A 134 -2.43 -3.45 3.30
CA LEU A 134 -1.24 -4.19 2.86
C LEU A 134 -1.21 -5.60 3.47
N PHE A 135 -1.58 -5.76 4.73
CA PHE A 135 -1.65 -7.06 5.38
C PHE A 135 -2.73 -7.97 4.77
N VAL A 136 -3.92 -7.43 4.51
CA VAL A 136 -5.03 -8.16 3.87
C VAL A 136 -4.70 -8.54 2.42
N ASN A 137 -3.89 -7.72 1.74
CA ASN A 137 -3.40 -7.91 0.37
C ASN A 137 -1.98 -8.50 0.30
N ARG A 138 -1.51 -9.16 1.37
CA ARG A 138 -0.19 -9.80 1.39
C ARG A 138 -0.06 -10.85 0.29
N PRO A 139 1.16 -11.13 -0.22
CA PRO A 139 1.38 -12.06 -1.33
C PRO A 139 0.66 -13.42 -1.16
N SER A 140 0.68 -13.99 0.04
CA SER A 140 0.04 -15.29 0.31
C SER A 140 -1.49 -15.29 0.17
N ARG A 141 -2.14 -14.13 0.28
CA ARG A 141 -3.62 -13.99 0.21
C ARG A 141 -4.11 -13.61 -1.18
N LEU A 142 -3.25 -13.07 -2.03
CA LEU A 142 -3.60 -12.79 -3.43
C LEU A 142 -3.64 -14.08 -4.26
N GLN A 143 -2.83 -15.08 -3.89
CA GLN A 143 -2.78 -16.39 -4.55
C GLN A 143 -3.84 -17.39 -4.07
N SER A 144 -4.57 -17.11 -2.99
CA SER A 144 -5.56 -18.05 -2.43
C SER A 144 -6.94 -17.80 -3.06
N GLU A 145 -7.62 -18.87 -3.50
CA GLU A 145 -9.07 -18.85 -3.67
C GLU A 145 -9.70 -18.47 -2.32
N THR A 146 -10.47 -17.38 -2.31
CA THR A 146 -11.34 -16.98 -1.21
C THR A 146 -12.63 -17.78 -1.22
#